data_AF-A0A1L7NPZ9-F1
#
_entry.id   AF-A0A1L7NPZ9-F1
#
_cell.length_a   1.000
_cell.length_b   1.000
_cell.length_c   1.000
_cell.angle_alpha   90.00
_cell.angle_beta   90.00
_cell.angle_gamma   90.00
#
_symmetry.space_group_name_H-M   'P 1'
#
loop_
_entity.id
_entity.type
_entity.pdbx_description
1 polymer ?
#
loop_
_entity_poly.entity_id
_entity_poly.type
_entity_poly.pdbx_seq_one_letter_code
_entity_poly.pdbx_strand_id
1 'polypeptide(L)'
;MQFKCYAYPDNEVIDASAFVAFRADNKFVMGVLPNGHERLLLSPINEGAGAGRRTSQRVTLKAIETELPGVLRASRDVLVVGTAALALIGKGYQRQVHTTAGVYSLSRRQDVRPFELACARNAQKREAERLAARCARRLACSHIASHCAA
;
A
#
# COMPACT_ATOMS: atom_id res chain seq x y z
N MET A 1 -5.75 -8.63 14.81
CA MET A 1 -6.74 -8.96 13.76
C MET A 1 -6.12 -8.68 12.41
N GLN A 2 -6.21 -9.60 11.45
CA GLN A 2 -5.82 -9.34 10.05
C GLN A 2 -7.04 -8.75 9.34
N PHE A 3 -6.94 -7.53 8.85
CA PHE A 3 -7.98 -6.92 8.01
C PHE A 3 -8.03 -7.68 6.68
N LYS A 4 -9.07 -8.49 6.49
CA LYS A 4 -9.28 -9.26 5.25
C LYS A 4 -10.19 -8.47 4.33
N CYS A 5 -9.67 -8.04 3.19
CA CYS A 5 -10.47 -7.42 2.14
C CYS A 5 -10.87 -8.47 1.12
N TYR A 6 -12.16 -8.51 0.78
CA TYR A 6 -12.65 -9.34 -0.31
C TYR A 6 -12.64 -8.52 -1.60
N ALA A 7 -11.87 -8.97 -2.58
CA ALA A 7 -11.91 -8.45 -3.93
C ALA A 7 -13.09 -9.05 -4.70
N TYR A 8 -14.06 -8.22 -5.08
CA TYR A 8 -15.13 -8.60 -6.01
C TYR A 8 -14.62 -8.54 -7.47
N PRO A 9 -15.04 -9.44 -8.38
CA PRO A 9 -16.06 -10.49 -8.24
C PRO A 9 -15.57 -11.85 -7.73
N ASP A 10 -14.26 -12.06 -7.63
CA ASP A 10 -13.69 -13.41 -7.45
C ASP A 10 -13.73 -13.94 -6.01
N ASN A 11 -14.23 -13.14 -5.04
CA ASN A 11 -14.16 -13.42 -3.59
C ASN A 11 -12.74 -13.73 -3.11
N GLU A 12 -11.73 -13.23 -3.83
CA GLU A 12 -10.33 -13.40 -3.49
C GLU A 12 -10.05 -12.62 -2.19
N VAL A 13 -9.51 -13.33 -1.20
CA VAL A 13 -9.06 -12.71 0.05
C VAL A 13 -7.68 -12.13 -0.20
N ILE A 14 -7.61 -10.81 -0.34
CA ILE A 14 -6.35 -10.09 -0.49
C ILE A 14 -5.96 -9.54 0.88
N ASP A 15 -4.73 -9.85 1.31
CA ASP A 15 -4.15 -9.23 2.49
C ASP A 15 -4.06 -7.72 2.27
N ALA A 16 -4.53 -6.94 3.25
CA ALA A 16 -4.49 -5.50 3.20
C ALA A 16 -3.07 -4.93 3.01
N SER A 17 -2.04 -5.71 3.41
CA SER A 17 -0.63 -5.38 3.19
C SER A 17 -0.22 -5.34 1.71
N ALA A 18 -0.98 -5.97 0.82
CA ALA A 18 -0.73 -5.99 -0.62
C ALA A 18 -1.12 -4.68 -1.32
N PHE A 19 -1.97 -3.86 -0.70
CA PHE A 19 -2.38 -2.59 -1.27
C PHE A 19 -1.33 -1.50 -1.04
N VAL A 20 -1.29 -0.52 -1.94
CA VAL A 20 -0.45 0.67 -1.84
C VAL A 20 -1.23 1.91 -1.45
N ALA A 21 -2.54 1.91 -1.71
CA ALA A 21 -3.46 2.98 -1.36
C ALA A 21 -4.88 2.45 -1.22
N PHE A 22 -5.73 3.24 -0.57
CA PHE A 22 -7.18 3.02 -0.50
C PHE A 22 -7.90 4.29 -0.89
N ARG A 23 -8.88 4.19 -1.78
CA ARG A 23 -9.69 5.32 -2.24
C ARG A 23 -11.17 5.08 -1.93
N ALA A 24 -11.86 6.11 -1.47
CA ALA A 24 -13.32 6.11 -1.45
C ALA A 24 -13.84 6.55 -2.83
N ASP A 25 -14.64 5.70 -3.48
CA ASP A 25 -15.30 6.02 -4.74
C ASP A 25 -16.77 5.58 -4.70
N ASN A 26 -17.70 6.45 -5.11
CA ASN A 26 -19.13 6.13 -5.24
C ASN A 26 -19.78 5.38 -4.05
N LYS A 27 -19.43 5.76 -2.80
CA LYS A 27 -19.86 5.14 -1.51
C LYS A 27 -19.21 3.79 -1.19
N PHE A 28 -18.24 3.38 -2.00
CA PHE A 28 -17.43 2.19 -1.81
C PHE A 28 -15.99 2.56 -1.47
N VAL A 29 -15.25 1.59 -0.96
CA VAL A 29 -13.80 1.71 -0.77
C VAL A 29 -13.12 0.75 -1.74
N MET A 30 -12.16 1.29 -2.48
CA MET A 30 -11.31 0.57 -3.42
C MET A 30 -9.91 0.46 -2.82
N GLY A 31 -9.31 -0.72 -2.85
CA GLY A 31 -7.89 -0.93 -2.63
C GLY A 31 -7.14 -0.86 -3.94
N VAL A 32 -6.01 -0.16 -3.97
CA VAL A 32 -5.16 -0.01 -5.16
C VAL A 32 -3.93 -0.90 -4.98
N LEU A 33 -3.69 -1.78 -5.94
CA LEU A 33 -2.53 -2.67 -5.97
C LEU A 33 -1.30 -1.97 -6.58
N PRO A 34 -0.07 -2.48 -6.39
CA PRO A 34 1.15 -1.84 -6.90
C PRO A 34 1.20 -1.65 -8.42
N ASN A 35 0.46 -2.47 -9.17
CA ASN A 35 0.31 -2.39 -10.62
C ASN A 35 -0.78 -1.42 -11.08
N GLY A 36 -1.40 -0.66 -10.17
CA GLY A 36 -2.47 0.29 -10.47
C GLY A 36 -3.87 -0.32 -10.57
N HIS A 37 -4.00 -1.64 -10.47
CA HIS A 37 -5.32 -2.28 -10.49
C HIS A 37 -6.08 -1.95 -9.20
N GLU A 38 -7.37 -1.63 -9.36
CA GLU A 38 -8.26 -1.33 -8.25
C GLU A 38 -9.15 -2.52 -7.94
N ARG A 39 -9.39 -2.76 -6.64
CA ARG A 39 -10.26 -3.82 -6.15
C ARG A 39 -11.26 -3.23 -5.17
N LEU A 40 -12.54 -3.50 -5.40
CA LEU A 40 -13.59 -3.18 -4.44
C LEU A 40 -13.35 -3.95 -3.16
N LEU A 41 -13.37 -3.27 -2.01
CA LEU A 41 -13.18 -3.89 -0.70
C LEU A 41 -14.53 -4.09 -0.02
N LEU A 42 -14.85 -5.35 0.24
CA LEU A 42 -15.98 -5.76 1.06
C LEU A 42 -15.45 -6.41 2.35
N SER A 43 -16.13 -6.18 3.47
CA SER A 43 -15.82 -6.84 4.75
C SER A 43 -16.47 -8.22 4.77
N PRO A 44 -15.83 -9.26 5.35
CA PRO A 44 -16.43 -10.57 5.49
C PRO A 44 -17.81 -10.51 6.15
N ILE A 45 -18.70 -11.39 5.70
CA ILE A 45 -19.88 -11.76 6.46
C ILE A 45 -19.38 -12.45 7.73
N ASN A 46 -19.73 -11.94 8.92
CA ASN A 46 -19.61 -12.75 10.13
C ASN A 46 -20.53 -13.97 9.96
N GLU A 47 -19.99 -15.18 9.85
CA GLU A 47 -20.73 -16.45 9.74
C GLU A 47 -21.56 -16.82 11.00
N GLY A 48 -21.85 -15.85 11.87
CA GLY A 48 -22.54 -16.05 13.15
C GLY A 48 -24.01 -15.61 13.19
N ALA A 49 -24.58 -15.05 12.13
CA ALA A 49 -25.99 -14.67 12.10
C ALA A 49 -26.76 -15.65 11.20
N GLY A 50 -27.66 -16.42 11.82
CA GLY A 50 -28.43 -17.50 11.20
C GLY A 50 -29.02 -17.17 9.83
N ALA A 51 -29.15 -18.23 9.04
CA ALA A 51 -29.68 -18.28 7.68
C ALA A 51 -30.72 -17.19 7.35
N GLY A 52 -30.39 -16.29 6.41
CA GLY A 52 -31.41 -15.48 5.72
C GLY A 52 -31.02 -14.06 5.30
N ARG A 53 -29.93 -13.47 5.84
CA ARG A 53 -29.51 -12.11 5.45
C ARG A 53 -27.99 -12.00 5.33
N ARG A 54 -27.47 -12.05 4.10
CA ARG A 54 -26.08 -11.68 3.79
C ARG A 54 -25.91 -10.18 4.02
N THR A 55 -25.49 -9.76 5.20
CA THR A 55 -25.12 -8.36 5.48
C THR A 55 -23.61 -8.19 5.33
N SER A 56 -23.17 -7.80 4.13
CA SER A 56 -21.81 -7.29 3.93
C SER A 56 -21.63 -6.01 4.76
N GLN A 57 -20.73 -6.01 5.74
CA GLN A 57 -20.39 -4.76 6.43
C GLN A 57 -19.65 -3.83 5.45
N ARG A 58 -20.05 -2.56 5.42
CA ARG A 58 -19.38 -1.55 4.62
C ARG A 58 -18.01 -1.24 5.22
N VAL A 59 -16.96 -1.52 4.46
CA VAL A 59 -15.60 -1.05 4.76
C VAL A 59 -15.55 0.47 4.62
N THR A 60 -14.93 1.15 5.58
CA THR A 60 -14.70 2.61 5.53
C THR A 60 -13.22 2.91 5.63
N LEU A 61 -12.78 4.04 5.06
CA LEU A 61 -11.40 4.50 5.20
C LEU A 61 -11.03 4.75 6.67
N LYS A 62 -11.98 5.18 7.50
CA LYS A 62 -11.73 5.37 8.94
C LYS A 62 -11.43 4.05 9.65
N ALA A 63 -12.14 2.97 9.30
CA ALA A 63 -11.87 1.64 9.85
C ALA A 63 -10.49 1.14 9.41
N ILE A 64 -10.16 1.27 8.13
CA ILE A 64 -8.84 0.88 7.58
C ILE A 64 -7.70 1.62 8.30
N GLU A 65 -7.83 2.94 8.45
CA GLU A 65 -6.85 3.76 9.17
C GLU A 65 -6.65 3.35 10.64
N THR A 66 -7.72 2.85 11.28
CA THR A 66 -7.66 2.40 12.67
C THR A 66 -7.01 1.02 12.79
N GLU A 67 -7.27 0.13 11.84
CA GLU A 67 -6.86 -1.27 11.90
C GLU A 67 -5.49 -1.55 11.26
N LEU A 68 -5.07 -0.74 10.28
CA LEU A 68 -3.82 -0.92 9.56
C LEU A 68 -2.75 0.09 10.01
N PRO A 69 -1.77 -0.36 10.82
CA PRO A 69 -0.66 0.50 11.22
C PRO A 69 0.19 0.87 10.00
N GLY A 70 0.59 2.14 9.92
CA GLY A 70 1.44 2.64 8.83
C GLY A 70 0.69 3.12 7.59
N VAL A 71 -0.63 3.14 7.61
CA VAL A 71 -1.44 3.85 6.62
C VAL A 71 -1.51 5.34 6.96
N LEU A 72 -1.39 6.19 5.95
CA LEU A 72 -1.34 7.64 6.08
C LEU A 72 -2.52 8.29 5.34
N ARG A 73 -3.26 9.17 5.99
CA ARG A 73 -4.34 9.95 5.36
C ARG A 73 -3.78 10.99 4.41
N ALA A 74 -4.00 10.83 3.11
CA ALA A 74 -3.60 11.82 2.12
C ALA A 74 -4.68 12.90 1.95
N SER A 75 -5.94 12.46 1.81
CA SER A 75 -7.12 13.31 1.66
C SER A 75 -8.33 12.69 2.36
N ARG A 76 -9.51 13.32 2.27
CA ARG A 76 -10.75 12.78 2.87
C ARG A 76 -11.16 11.42 2.30
N ASP A 77 -10.73 11.17 1.07
CA ASP A 77 -11.11 10.06 0.20
C ASP A 77 -9.91 9.19 -0.17
N VAL A 78 -8.70 9.48 0.31
CA VAL A 78 -7.49 8.70 0.00
C VAL A 78 -6.65 8.42 1.23
N LEU A 79 -6.29 7.15 1.36
CA LEU A 79 -5.26 6.64 2.25
C LEU A 79 -4.10 6.10 1.42
N VAL A 80 -2.87 6.29 1.90
CA VAL A 80 -1.66 5.76 1.27
C VAL A 80 -0.92 4.90 2.27
N VAL A 81 -0.49 3.71 1.86
CA VAL A 81 0.34 2.85 2.70
C VAL A 81 1.74 3.43 2.76
N GLY A 82 2.24 3.73 3.95
CA GLY A 82 3.50 4.45 4.14
C GLY A 82 4.71 3.72 3.55
N THR A 83 4.71 2.37 3.51
CA THR A 83 5.77 1.58 2.85
C THR A 83 5.76 1.69 1.32
N ALA A 84 4.67 2.17 0.73
CA ALA A 84 4.55 2.41 -0.71
C ALA A 84 4.84 3.86 -1.12
N ALA A 85 5.04 4.77 -0.16
CA ALA A 85 5.38 6.17 -0.44
C ALA A 85 6.84 6.30 -0.92
N LEU A 86 7.03 6.78 -2.14
CA LEU A 86 8.35 6.87 -2.79
C LEU A 86 8.94 8.27 -2.74
N ALA A 87 8.12 9.28 -2.94
CA ALA A 87 8.56 10.68 -2.95
C ALA A 87 7.40 11.61 -2.63
N LEU A 88 7.74 12.81 -2.16
CA LEU A 88 6.83 13.95 -2.10
C LEU A 88 7.16 14.92 -3.24
N ILE A 89 6.12 15.39 -3.91
CA ILE A 89 6.21 16.27 -5.06
C ILE A 89 5.39 17.53 -4.75
N GLY A 90 5.84 18.66 -5.27
CA GLY A 90 5.16 19.95 -5.15
C GLY A 90 5.53 20.74 -3.90
N LYS A 91 4.95 21.93 -3.78
CA LYS A 91 5.26 22.91 -2.73
C LYS A 91 3.99 23.57 -2.21
N GLY A 92 4.05 24.10 -0.99
CA GLY A 92 2.94 24.83 -0.38
C GLY A 92 1.67 23.98 -0.25
N TYR A 93 0.56 24.42 -0.83
CA TYR A 93 -0.73 23.69 -0.75
C TYR A 93 -0.96 22.67 -1.87
N GLN A 94 -0.07 22.60 -2.87
CA GLN A 94 -0.15 21.64 -3.97
C GLN A 94 0.92 20.56 -3.76
N ARG A 95 0.74 19.77 -2.71
CA ARG A 95 1.65 18.67 -2.37
C ARG A 95 1.03 17.34 -2.78
N GLN A 96 1.85 16.43 -3.26
CA GLN A 96 1.44 15.12 -3.73
C GLN A 96 2.41 14.06 -3.20
N VAL A 97 1.90 12.87 -2.93
CA VAL A 97 2.71 11.69 -2.63
C VAL A 97 2.74 10.77 -3.85
N HIS A 98 3.95 10.44 -4.29
CA HIS A 98 4.19 9.49 -5.36
C HIS A 98 4.36 8.08 -4.78
N THR A 99 3.69 7.12 -5.37
CA THR A 99 3.74 5.69 -5.01
C THR A 99 4.02 4.86 -6.26
N THR A 100 4.17 3.54 -6.11
CA THR A 100 4.34 2.63 -7.26
C THR A 100 3.11 2.59 -8.19
N ALA A 101 1.90 2.81 -7.68
CA ALA A 101 0.68 2.75 -8.46
C ALA A 101 0.22 4.10 -9.03
N GLY A 102 0.79 5.21 -8.56
CA GLY A 102 0.37 6.54 -9.01
C GLY A 102 0.69 7.66 -8.02
N VAL A 103 0.14 8.83 -8.31
CA VAL A 103 0.37 10.08 -7.58
C VAL A 103 -0.93 10.52 -6.90
N TYR A 104 -0.88 10.78 -5.60
CA TYR A 104 -2.04 11.16 -4.81
C TYR A 104 -1.87 12.56 -4.22
N SER A 105 -2.88 13.41 -4.41
CA SER A 105 -2.89 14.77 -3.86
C SER A 105 -3.11 14.76 -2.36
N LEU A 106 -2.29 15.53 -1.64
CA LEU A 106 -2.48 15.77 -0.22
C LEU A 106 -3.48 16.90 0.00
N SER A 107 -4.37 16.73 0.98
CA SER A 107 -5.24 17.81 1.44
C SER A 107 -4.40 19.02 1.88
N ARG A 108 -4.90 20.24 1.62
CA ARG A 108 -4.16 21.49 1.89
C ARG A 108 -3.60 21.59 3.32
N ARG A 109 -4.37 21.11 4.31
CA ARG A 109 -4.05 21.15 5.74
C ARG A 109 -3.48 19.83 6.27
N GLN A 110 -3.18 18.86 5.41
CA GLN A 110 -2.62 17.58 5.84
C GLN A 110 -1.21 17.78 6.41
N ASP A 111 -0.91 17.13 7.54
CA ASP A 111 0.46 17.06 8.04
C ASP A 111 1.30 16.20 7.10
N VAL A 112 2.40 16.77 6.62
CA VAL A 112 3.27 16.16 5.59
C VAL A 112 4.45 15.43 6.22
N ARG A 113 4.78 15.72 7.49
CA ARG A 113 5.90 15.06 8.19
C ARG A 113 5.81 13.53 8.17
N PRO A 114 4.63 12.88 8.36
CA PRO A 114 4.55 11.42 8.27
C PRO A 114 4.91 10.88 6.88
N PHE A 115 4.58 11.62 5.82
CA PHE A 115 4.92 11.26 4.45
C PHE A 115 6.41 11.46 4.15
N GLU A 116 7.01 12.55 4.67
CA GLU A 116 8.46 12.79 4.54
C GLU A 116 9.26 11.67 5.19
N LEU A 117 8.90 11.30 6.42
CA LEU A 117 9.53 10.21 7.15
C LEU A 117 9.37 8.87 6.42
N ALA A 118 8.17 8.59 5.90
CA ALA A 118 7.92 7.39 5.12
C ALA A 118 8.78 7.33 3.85
N CYS A 119 8.84 8.42 3.09
CA CYS A 119 9.67 8.51 1.88
C CYS A 119 11.16 8.34 2.20
N ALA A 120 11.66 9.00 3.25
CA ALA A 120 13.06 8.90 3.66
C ALA A 120 13.43 7.47 4.07
N ARG A 121 12.58 6.81 4.87
CA ARG A 121 12.79 5.41 5.27
C ARG A 121 12.80 4.46 4.08
N ASN A 122 11.86 4.65 3.14
CA ASN A 122 11.78 3.80 1.96
C ASN A 122 12.95 4.05 0.99
N ALA A 123 13.44 5.28 0.88
CA ALA A 123 14.64 5.60 0.11
C ALA A 123 15.88 4.89 0.68
N GLN A 124 16.08 4.93 2.00
CA GLN A 124 17.16 4.21 2.68
C GLN A 124 17.06 2.70 2.46
N LYS A 125 15.86 2.13 2.61
CA LYS A 125 15.63 0.70 2.38
C LYS A 125 16.00 0.29 0.95
N ARG A 126 15.56 1.04 -0.06
CA ARG A 126 15.88 0.77 -1.47
C ARG A 126 17.37 0.86 -1.76
N GLU A 127 18.06 1.81 -1.15
CA GLU A 127 19.51 1.93 -1.33
C GLU A 127 20.24 0.74 -0.69
N ALA A 128 19.81 0.31 0.50
CA ALA A 128 20.35 -0.89 1.14
C ALA A 128 20.10 -2.15 0.29
N GLU A 129 18.90 -2.31 -0.28
CA GLU A 129 18.57 -3.42 -1.19
C GLU A 129 19.42 -3.40 -2.47
N ARG A 130 19.65 -2.22 -3.06
CA ARG A 130 20.54 -2.06 -4.22
C ARG A 130 21.98 -2.47 -3.90
N LEU A 131 22.49 -2.04 -2.74
CA LEU A 131 23.84 -2.42 -2.29
C LEU A 131 23.93 -3.92 -2.05
N ALA A 132 22.95 -4.52 -1.38
CA ALA A 132 22.88 -5.96 -1.16
C ALA A 132 22.85 -6.74 -2.49
N ALA A 133 22.04 -6.29 -3.47
CA ALA A 133 21.97 -6.90 -4.80
C ALA A 133 23.30 -6.81 -5.57
N ARG A 134 24.01 -5.68 -5.45
CA ARG A 134 25.35 -5.51 -6.05
C ARG A 134 26.38 -6.45 -5.42
N CYS A 135 26.35 -6.60 -4.10
CA CYS A 135 27.22 -7.54 -3.38
C CYS A 135 26.91 -8.99 -3.76
N ALA A 136 25.62 -9.37 -3.81
CA ALA A 136 25.20 -10.71 -4.23
C ALA A 136 25.64 -11.03 -5.67
N ARG A 137 25.52 -10.07 -6.60
CA ARG A 137 26.01 -10.24 -7.98
C ARG A 137 27.54 -10.42 -8.04
N ARG A 138 28.30 -9.67 -7.25
CA ARG A 138 29.76 -9.86 -7.16
C ARG A 138 30.13 -11.25 -6.65
N LEU A 139 29.45 -11.73 -5.60
CA LEU A 139 29.68 -13.07 -5.03
C LEU A 139 29.30 -14.19 -6.02
N ALA A 140 28.21 -14.02 -6.77
CA ALA A 140 27.82 -14.96 -7.82
C ALA A 140 28.87 -15.00 -8.96
N CYS A 141 29.41 -13.84 -9.39
CA CYS A 141 30.47 -13.80 -10.41
C CYS A 141 31.79 -14.41 -9.92
N SER A 142 32.17 -14.26 -8.65
CA SER A 142 33.39 -14.90 -8.11
C SER A 142 33.28 -16.43 -8.04
N HIS A 143 32.08 -16.97 -7.82
CA HIS A 143 31.84 -18.42 -7.87
C HIS A 143 31.86 -19.00 -9.29
N ILE A 144 31.50 -18.22 -10.31
CA ILE A 144 31.60 -18.65 -11.71
C ILE A 144 33.06 -18.61 -12.19
N ALA A 145 33.83 -17.59 -11.81
CA ALA A 145 35.24 -17.47 -12.16
C ALA A 145 36.11 -18.61 -11.61
N SER A 146 35.74 -19.17 -10.45
CA SER A 146 36.43 -20.33 -9.85
C SER A 146 36.12 -21.65 -10.56
N HIS A 147 35.01 -21.73 -11.32
CA HIS A 147 34.68 -22.90 -12.14
C HIS A 147 35.15 -22.81 -13.60
N CYS A 148 35.47 -21.62 -14.12
CA CYS A 148 36.05 -21.46 -15.47
C CYS A 148 37.59 -21.51 -15.52
N ALA A 149 38.27 -21.69 -14.38
CA ALA A 149 39.73 -21.74 -14.30
C ALA A 149 40.30 -23.17 -14.18
N ALA A 150 39.49 -24.20 -14.49
CA ALA A 150 39.89 -25.61 -14.50
C ALA A 150 39.94 -26.17 -15.92
#